data_AF-A0A730K8C9-F1
#
_entry.id   AF-A0A730K8C9-F1
#
_cell.length_a   1.000
_cell.length_b   1.000
_cell.length_c   1.000
_cell.angle_alpha   90.00
_cell.angle_beta   90.00
_cell.angle_gamma   90.00
#
_symmetry.space_group_name_H-M   'P 1'
#
loop_
_entity.id
_entity.type
_entity.pdbx_description
1 polymer ?
#
loop_
_entity_poly.entity_id
_entity_poly.type
_entity_poly.pdbx_seq_one_letter_code
_entity_poly.pdbx_strand_id
1 'polypeptide(L)' 'EALAVDRTDGISMSFADWRFNLRSSNTEPVVRLNVESRGDIPLMEARTRTLLALLNQ' A
#
# COMPACT_ATOMS: atom_id res chain seq x y z
N GLU A 1 6.80 11.73 -6.74
CA GLU A 1 5.92 10.91 -7.62
C GLU A 1 6.27 9.43 -7.47
N ALA A 2 5.39 8.52 -7.88
CA ALA A 2 5.69 7.08 -7.86
C ALA A 2 6.61 6.70 -9.02
N LEU A 3 7.52 5.75 -8.79
CA LEU A 3 8.41 5.21 -9.83
C LEU A 3 7.67 4.27 -10.79
N ALA A 4 6.66 3.57 -10.29
CA ALA A 4 5.80 2.70 -11.08
C ALA A 4 4.39 2.64 -10.48
N VAL A 5 3.39 2.51 -11.36
CA VAL A 5 2.00 2.27 -10.99
C VAL A 5 1.48 1.11 -11.82
N ASP A 6 0.89 0.12 -11.17
CA ASP A 6 0.24 -1.04 -11.79
C ASP A 6 -1.19 -1.18 -11.25
N ARG A 7 -2.11 -1.60 -12.12
CA ARG A 7 -3.55 -1.74 -11.84
C ARG A 7 -4.12 -3.14 -12.09
N THR A 8 -3.25 -4.14 -12.26
CA THR A 8 -3.67 -5.50 -12.64
C THR A 8 -4.39 -6.25 -11.51
N ASP A 9 -3.94 -6.08 -10.25
CA ASP A 9 -4.58 -6.65 -9.05
C ASP A 9 -4.74 -5.56 -7.98
N GLY A 10 -5.81 -4.77 -8.11
CA GLY A 10 -6.01 -3.56 -7.33
C GLY A 10 -5.11 -2.42 -7.81
N ILE A 11 -4.49 -1.70 -6.89
CA ILE A 11 -3.56 -0.59 -7.18
C ILE A 11 -2.25 -0.88 -6.48
N SER A 12 -1.19 -1.02 -7.26
CA SER A 12 0.18 -1.15 -6.77
C SER A 12 0.99 0.09 -7.13
N MET A 13 1.69 0.67 -6.16
CA MET A 13 2.57 1.81 -6.39
C MET A 13 3.94 1.55 -5.77
N SER A 14 5.00 1.75 -6.54
CA SER A 14 6.38 1.60 -6.08
C SER A 14 7.07 2.95 -5.99
N PHE A 15 7.76 3.18 -4.88
CA PHE A 15 8.63 4.33 -4.63
C PHE A 15 10.07 3.81 -4.43
N ALA A 16 11.03 4.71 -4.21
CA ALA A 16 12.44 4.34 -4.08
C ALA A 16 12.65 3.31 -2.95
N ASP A 17 12.12 3.61 -1.77
CA ASP A 17 12.43 2.87 -0.53
C ASP A 17 11.28 2.00 -0.02
N TRP A 18 10.09 2.14 -0.62
CA TRP A 18 8.89 1.45 -0.18
C TRP A 18 7.89 1.27 -1.32
N ARG A 19 6.95 0.35 -1.13
CA ARG A 19 5.81 0.16 -2.03
C ARG A 19 4.58 -0.29 -1.26
N PHE A 20 3.43 -0.19 -1.92
CA PHE A 20 2.21 -0.79 -1.40
C PHE A 20 1.38 -1.42 -2.50
N ASN A 21 0.48 -2.33 -2.10
CA ASN A 21 -0.62 -2.84 -2.90
C ASN A 21 -1.92 -2.68 -2.12
N LEU A 22 -2.95 -2.14 -2.77
CA LEU A 22 -4.31 -2.03 -2.25
C LEU A 22 -5.26 -2.76 -3.19
N ARG A 23 -5.96 -3.78 -2.71
CA ARG A 23 -6.92 -4.55 -3.52
C ARG A 23 -8.19 -4.88 -2.77
N SER A 24 -9.31 -5.00 -3.47
CA SER A 24 -10.54 -5.56 -2.90
C SER A 24 -10.37 -7.06 -2.68
N SER A 25 -10.97 -7.59 -1.63
CA SER A 25 -11.03 -9.03 -1.43
C SER A 25 -12.00 -9.69 -2.40
N ASN A 26 -11.60 -10.82 -2.98
CA ASN A 26 -12.47 -11.60 -3.87
C ASN A 26 -13.55 -12.40 -3.14
N THR A 27 -13.39 -12.63 -1.84
CA THR A 27 -14.23 -13.57 -1.06
C THR A 27 -14.94 -12.95 0.12
N GLU A 28 -14.60 -11.71 0.48
CA GLU A 28 -15.09 -11.03 1.69
C GLU A 28 -15.29 -9.54 1.37
N PRO A 29 -16.25 -8.84 1.99
CA PRO A 29 -16.50 -7.42 1.74
C PRO A 29 -15.47 -6.52 2.46
N VAL A 30 -14.18 -6.71 2.16
CA VAL A 30 -13.06 -5.99 2.78
C VAL A 30 -12.04 -5.54 1.73
N VAL A 31 -11.26 -4.52 2.06
CA VAL A 31 -10.06 -4.13 1.31
C VAL A 31 -8.81 -4.66 2.00
N ARG A 32 -7.80 -5.05 1.21
CA ARG A 32 -6.50 -5.53 1.69
C ARG A 32 -5.42 -4.53 1.32
N LEU A 33 -4.66 -4.09 2.32
CA LEU A 33 -3.51 -3.22 2.18
C LEU A 33 -2.25 -4.00 2.56
N ASN A 34 -1.30 -4.10 1.63
CA ASN A 34 0.06 -4.60 1.86
C ASN A 34 1.04 -3.43 1.72
N VAL A 35 1.92 -3.22 2.69
CA VAL A 35 2.96 -2.18 2.67
C VAL A 35 4.29 -2.83 3.02
N GLU A 36 5.34 -2.49 2.27
CA GLU A 36 6.70 -2.99 2.51
C GLU A 36 7.75 -1.90 2.24
N SER A 37 8.88 -2.00 2.91
CA SER A 37 10.04 -1.14 2.74
C SER A 37 11.31 -1.98 2.55
N ARG A 38 12.39 -1.33 2.11
CA ARG A 38 13.71 -1.95 1.98
C ARG A 38 14.43 -2.03 3.33
N GLY A 39 13.89 -2.83 4.26
CA GLY A 39 14.46 -3.03 5.60
C GLY A 39 14.26 -1.86 6.57
N ASP A 40 13.51 -0.82 6.18
CA ASP A 40 13.22 0.35 7.01
C ASP A 40 11.85 0.19 7.70
N ILE A 41 11.86 -0.39 8.89
CA ILE A 41 10.63 -0.64 9.68
C ILE A 41 9.91 0.67 10.03
N PRO A 42 10.58 1.72 10.58
CA PRO A 42 9.92 2.99 10.87
C PRO A 42 9.22 3.61 9.66
N LEU A 43 9.82 3.57 8.47
CA LEU A 43 9.21 4.07 7.25
C LEU A 43 7.95 3.27 6.88
N MET A 44 8.03 1.94 6.90
CA MET A 44 6.89 1.06 6.58
C MET A 44 5.71 1.35 7.51
N GLU A 45 5.95 1.45 8.81
CA GLU A 45 4.91 1.75 9.79
C GLU A 45 4.30 3.15 9.60
N ALA A 46 5.14 4.16 9.35
CA ALA A 46 4.69 5.52 9.12
C ALA A 46 3.78 5.59 7.88
N ARG A 47 4.19 4.96 6.77
CA ARG A 47 3.39 4.90 5.54
C ARG A 47 2.10 4.11 5.73
N THR A 48 2.15 3.01 6.47
CA THR A 48 0.96 2.22 6.83
C THR A 48 -0.05 3.08 7.58
N ARG A 49 0.37 3.82 8.62
CA ARG A 49 -0.50 4.73 9.37
C ARG A 49 -1.11 5.81 8.47
N THR A 50 -0.30 6.43 7.61
CA THR A 50 -0.80 7.44 6.67
C THR A 50 -1.87 6.87 5.73
N LEU A 51 -1.63 5.71 5.12
CA LEU A 51 -2.58 5.11 4.18
C LEU A 51 -3.87 4.68 4.88
N LEU A 52 -3.78 4.08 6.07
CA LEU A 52 -4.97 3.73 6.86
C LEU A 52 -5.78 4.96 7.26
N ALA A 53 -5.13 6.06 7.63
CA ALA A 53 -5.82 7.31 7.95
C ALA A 53 -6.54 7.92 6.74
N LEU A 54 -6.04 7.69 5.51
CA LEU A 54 -6.71 8.13 4.28
C LEU A 54 -7.89 7.23 3.91
N LEU A 55 -7.79 5.92 4.15
CA LEU A 55 -8.85 4.95 3.83
C LEU A 55 -10.06 5.05 4.77
N ASN A 56 -9.88 5.62 5.96
CA ASN A 56 -10.93 5.79 6.97
C ASN A 56 -11.53 7.20 6.98
N GLN A 57 -11.30 8.01 5.95
CA GLN A 57 -12.00 9.28 5.71
C GLN A 57 -13.29 9.01 4.94
#